data_AF-A0A8E1WIT2-F1
#
_entry.id   AF-A0A8E1WIT2-F1
#
_cell.length_a   1.000
_cell.length_b   1.000
_cell.length_c   1.000
_cell.angle_alpha   90.00
_cell.angle_beta   90.00
_cell.angle_gamma   90.00
#
_symmetry.space_group_name_H-M   'P 1'
#
loop_
_entity.id
_entity.type
_entity.pdbx_description
1 polymer ?
#
loop_
_entity_poly.entity_id
_entity_poly.type
_entity_poly.pdbx_seq_one_letter_code
_entity_poly.pdbx_strand_id
1 'polypeptide(L)'
;MLATAGMASAQTTGDWVLGNYKGSGYWFAGVIEKVDGDTITVRYDDNERETTSLSKVRPYDWMIGTKVECNFKGAGEWYKGTITSLAGEKVGIAYDDGDKETTKTGRCRTK
;
A
#
# COMPACT_ATOMS: atom_id res chain seq x y z
N MET A 1 -25.14 10.76 -16.84
CA MET A 1 -24.99 9.41 -16.26
C MET A 1 -23.56 8.96 -16.51
N LEU A 2 -22.76 8.79 -15.46
CA LEU A 2 -21.48 8.08 -15.56
C LEU A 2 -21.41 7.15 -14.37
N ALA A 3 -21.80 5.90 -14.60
CA ALA A 3 -21.51 4.80 -13.72
C ALA A 3 -20.11 4.28 -14.10
N THR A 4 -19.18 4.30 -13.15
CA THR A 4 -18.01 3.42 -13.20
C THR A 4 -18.06 2.57 -11.94
N ALA A 5 -18.85 1.51 -12.01
CA ALA A 5 -18.67 0.35 -11.15
C ALA A 5 -17.32 -0.27 -11.53
N GLY A 6 -16.26 0.08 -10.80
CA GLY A 6 -15.04 -0.71 -10.80
C GLY A 6 -15.39 -2.06 -10.21
N MET A 7 -15.39 -3.09 -11.06
CA MET A 7 -15.68 -4.48 -10.70
C MET A 7 -14.90 -4.85 -9.44
N ALA A 8 -15.60 -5.40 -8.46
CA ALA A 8 -14.99 -6.15 -7.38
C ALA A 8 -14.30 -7.37 -7.99
N SER A 9 -13.06 -7.21 -8.46
CA SER A 9 -12.20 -8.35 -8.74
C SER A 9 -12.02 -9.09 -7.42
N ALA A 10 -12.45 -10.35 -7.39
CA ALA A 10 -12.14 -11.24 -6.29
C ALA A 10 -10.62 -11.27 -6.14
N GLN A 11 -10.12 -10.91 -4.97
CA GLN A 11 -8.69 -10.87 -4.68
C GLN A 11 -8.12 -12.29 -4.70
N THR A 12 -7.02 -12.50 -5.41
CA THR A 12 -6.38 -13.80 -5.62
C THR A 12 -4.92 -13.79 -5.20
N THR A 13 -4.34 -14.98 -5.00
CA THR A 13 -2.89 -15.10 -4.72
C THR A 13 -2.07 -14.46 -5.85
N GLY A 14 -1.12 -13.62 -5.48
CA GLY A 14 -0.27 -12.86 -6.40
C GLY A 14 -0.75 -11.42 -6.62
N ASP A 15 -1.99 -11.08 -6.28
CA ASP A 15 -2.48 -9.71 -6.43
C ASP A 15 -1.76 -8.78 -5.48
N TRP A 16 -1.41 -7.60 -6.01
CA TRP A 16 -0.94 -6.48 -5.21
C TRP A 16 -2.11 -5.74 -4.60
N VAL A 17 -2.03 -5.52 -3.30
CA VAL A 17 -3.11 -4.97 -2.49
C VAL A 17 -2.59 -3.97 -1.47
N LEU A 18 -3.53 -3.24 -0.88
CA LEU A 18 -3.31 -2.45 0.33
C LEU A 18 -3.99 -3.13 1.51
N GLY A 19 -3.21 -3.50 2.52
CA GLY A 19 -3.72 -4.10 3.77
C GLY A 19 -3.78 -3.08 4.91
N ASN A 20 -4.90 -3.06 5.64
CA ASN A 20 -5.08 -2.28 6.86
C ASN A 20 -4.38 -2.97 8.03
N TYR A 21 -3.07 -2.71 8.15
CA TYR A 21 -2.19 -3.41 9.05
C TYR A 21 -2.69 -3.35 10.50
N LYS A 22 -2.92 -4.52 11.09
CA LYS A 22 -3.43 -4.70 12.47
C LYS A 22 -4.70 -3.87 12.76
N GLY A 23 -5.47 -3.52 11.74
CA GLY A 23 -6.67 -2.69 11.87
C GLY A 23 -6.40 -1.24 12.31
N SER A 24 -5.19 -0.73 12.14
CA SER A 24 -4.75 0.59 12.60
C SER A 24 -5.40 1.76 11.86
N GLY A 25 -6.01 1.53 10.69
CA GLY A 25 -6.46 2.57 9.77
C GLY A 25 -5.33 3.09 8.87
N TYR A 26 -4.17 2.44 8.88
CA TYR A 26 -3.10 2.70 7.92
C TYR A 26 -2.96 1.52 6.95
N TRP A 27 -2.84 1.86 5.67
CA TRP A 27 -2.87 0.94 4.55
C TRP A 27 -1.49 0.81 3.92
N PHE A 28 -0.96 -0.41 3.91
CA PHE A 28 0.38 -0.73 3.45
C PHE A 28 0.33 -1.65 2.22
N ALA A 29 1.26 -1.44 1.29
CA ALA A 29 1.38 -2.23 0.08
C ALA A 29 1.92 -3.64 0.38
N GLY A 30 1.36 -4.64 -0.30
CA GLY A 30 1.80 -6.02 -0.20
C GLY A 30 1.20 -6.92 -1.28
N VAL A 31 1.66 -8.17 -1.31
CA VAL A 31 1.16 -9.22 -2.19
C VAL A 31 0.32 -10.20 -1.38
N ILE A 32 -0.81 -10.65 -1.92
CA ILE A 32 -1.53 -11.79 -1.35
C ILE A 32 -0.72 -13.08 -1.59
N GLU A 33 -0.25 -13.72 -0.52
CA GLU A 33 0.44 -15.01 -0.60
C GLU A 33 -0.53 -16.19 -0.50
N LYS A 34 -1.65 -16.04 0.21
CA LYS A 34 -2.63 -17.11 0.42
C LYS A 34 -4.04 -16.54 0.54
N VAL A 35 -5.01 -17.25 -0.04
CA VAL A 35 -6.44 -17.06 0.18
C VAL A 35 -7.02 -18.32 0.81
N ASP A 36 -7.78 -18.19 1.89
CA ASP A 36 -8.37 -19.30 2.64
C ASP A 36 -9.74 -18.88 3.21
N GLY A 37 -10.81 -19.20 2.47
CA GLY A 37 -12.16 -18.73 2.78
C GLY A 37 -12.24 -17.20 2.83
N ASP A 38 -12.69 -16.67 3.97
CA ASP A 38 -12.83 -15.22 4.22
C ASP A 38 -11.54 -14.54 4.73
N THR A 39 -10.44 -15.30 4.81
CA THR A 39 -9.14 -14.83 5.29
C THR A 39 -8.10 -14.85 4.18
N ILE A 40 -7.18 -13.90 4.25
CA ILE A 40 -6.04 -13.81 3.35
C ILE A 40 -4.76 -13.55 4.12
N THR A 41 -3.66 -14.10 3.64
CA THR A 41 -2.32 -13.77 4.12
C THR A 41 -1.69 -12.78 3.14
N VAL A 42 -1.39 -11.58 3.62
CA VAL A 42 -0.66 -10.55 2.88
C VAL A 42 0.80 -10.58 3.34
N ARG A 43 1.73 -10.65 2.38
CA ARG A 43 3.13 -10.27 2.60
C ARG A 43 3.29 -8.83 2.20
N TYR A 44 3.48 -7.96 3.18
CA TYR A 44 3.77 -6.55 2.95
C TYR A 44 5.15 -6.39 2.30
N ASP A 45 5.34 -5.27 1.61
CA ASP A 45 6.57 -4.98 0.87
C ASP A 45 7.78 -4.70 1.78
N ASP A 46 7.57 -4.57 3.09
CA ASP A 46 8.62 -4.56 4.11
C ASP A 46 9.02 -5.98 4.61
N ASN A 47 8.39 -7.02 4.06
CA ASN A 47 8.53 -8.45 4.38
C ASN A 47 7.78 -8.92 5.64
N GLU A 48 7.00 -8.08 6.31
CA GLU A 48 6.06 -8.59 7.31
C GLU A 48 4.91 -9.37 6.67
N ARG A 49 4.33 -10.28 7.45
CA ARG A 49 3.16 -11.08 7.04
C ARG A 49 2.04 -10.91 8.04
N GLU A 50 0.82 -10.81 7.52
CA GLU A 50 -0.39 -10.78 8.32
C GLU A 50 -1.47 -11.62 7.67
N THR A 51 -2.12 -12.47 8.48
CA THR A 51 -3.38 -13.11 8.09
C THR A 51 -4.53 -12.28 8.65
N THR A 52 -5.40 -11.80 7.77
CA THR A 52 -6.52 -10.93 8.12
C THR A 52 -7.75 -11.24 7.28
N SER A 53 -8.87 -10.58 7.58
CA SER A 53 -10.10 -10.71 6.79
C SER A 53 -9.98 -9.99 5.45
N LEU A 54 -10.64 -10.50 4.41
CA LEU A 54 -10.80 -9.81 3.12
C LEU A 54 -11.30 -8.37 3.26
N SER A 55 -12.11 -8.07 4.28
CA SER A 55 -12.61 -6.71 4.55
C SER A 55 -11.53 -5.71 5.00
N LYS A 56 -10.34 -6.19 5.38
CA LYS A 56 -9.18 -5.38 5.79
C LYS A 56 -8.19 -5.19 4.66
N VAL A 57 -8.55 -5.56 3.44
CA VAL A 57 -7.71 -5.43 2.26
C VAL A 57 -8.50 -4.77 1.15
N ARG A 58 -7.83 -3.91 0.38
CA ARG A 58 -8.40 -3.26 -0.80
C ARG A 58 -7.46 -3.39 -2.00
N PRO A 59 -7.96 -3.22 -3.24
CA PRO A 59 -7.10 -3.17 -4.41
C PRO A 59 -5.97 -2.15 -4.24
N TYR A 60 -4.78 -2.46 -4.76
CA TYR A 60 -3.70 -1.48 -4.84
C TYR A 60 -4.05 -0.42 -5.87
N ASP A 61 -4.13 0.83 -5.43
CA ASP A 61 -4.55 1.99 -6.23
C ASP A 61 -3.53 3.13 -6.27
N TRP A 62 -2.32 2.90 -5.75
CA TRP A 62 -1.28 3.94 -5.77
C TRP A 62 -0.77 4.18 -7.19
N MET A 63 -0.78 5.45 -7.55
CA MET A 63 -0.27 6.00 -8.81
C MET A 63 0.52 7.27 -8.57
N ILE A 64 1.24 7.77 -9.59
CA ILE A 64 1.86 9.10 -9.54
C ILE A 64 0.80 10.14 -9.17
N GLY A 65 1.14 11.03 -8.24
CA GLY A 65 0.21 12.01 -7.67
C GLY A 65 -0.53 11.55 -6.41
N THR A 66 -0.48 10.26 -6.06
CA THR A 66 -1.09 9.75 -4.82
C THR A 66 -0.40 10.35 -3.60
N LYS A 67 -1.20 10.82 -2.64
CA LYS A 67 -0.72 11.30 -1.34
C LYS A 67 -0.46 10.12 -0.41
N VAL A 68 0.72 10.10 0.20
CA VAL A 68 1.18 9.04 1.10
C VAL A 68 1.91 9.65 2.30
N GLU A 69 2.09 8.85 3.34
CA GLU A 69 3.08 9.09 4.38
C GLU A 69 4.20 8.08 4.24
N CYS A 70 5.48 8.49 4.29
CA CYS A 70 6.60 7.56 4.21
C CYS A 70 7.59 7.76 5.37
N ASN A 71 8.20 6.66 5.80
CA ASN A 71 9.27 6.64 6.79
C ASN A 71 10.57 7.12 6.15
N PHE A 72 10.85 8.43 6.30
CA PHE A 72 11.98 9.09 5.64
C PHE A 72 13.30 8.47 6.05
N LYS A 73 14.09 7.99 5.07
CA LYS A 73 15.37 7.30 5.27
C LYS A 73 15.30 6.09 6.23
N GLY A 74 14.11 5.61 6.57
CA GLY A 74 13.92 4.56 7.57
C GLY A 74 14.20 4.98 9.02
N ALA A 75 14.14 6.28 9.34
CA ALA A 75 14.48 6.81 10.66
C ALA A 75 13.38 6.63 11.74
N GLY A 76 12.20 6.15 11.38
CA GLY A 76 11.08 5.88 12.28
C GLY A 76 10.00 6.98 12.30
N GLU A 77 10.23 8.08 11.59
CA GLU A 77 9.30 9.20 11.49
C GLU A 77 8.60 9.22 10.12
N TRP A 78 7.30 9.49 10.13
CA TRP A 78 6.43 9.43 8.96
C TRP A 78 6.08 10.82 8.45
N TYR A 79 6.44 11.10 7.20
CA TYR A 79 6.27 12.41 6.58
C TYR A 79 5.33 12.33 5.39
N LYS A 80 4.46 13.33 5.26
CA LYS A 80 3.53 13.43 4.14
C LYS A 80 4.27 13.80 2.86
N GLY A 81 3.86 13.17 1.77
CA GLY A 81 4.41 13.45 0.46
C GLY A 81 3.51 12.98 -0.66
N THR A 82 4.02 13.14 -1.87
CA THR A 82 3.34 12.79 -3.11
C THR A 82 4.22 11.85 -3.91
N ILE A 83 3.63 10.77 -4.41
CA ILE A 83 4.33 9.86 -5.33
C ILE A 83 4.69 10.60 -6.62
N THR A 84 5.96 10.56 -7.00
CA THR A 84 6.51 11.16 -8.22
C THR A 84 6.99 10.12 -9.24
N SER A 85 7.26 8.89 -8.80
CA SER A 85 7.58 7.75 -9.68
C SER A 85 7.22 6.43 -9.01
N LEU A 86 6.85 5.43 -9.82
CA LEU A 86 6.54 4.06 -9.38
C LEU A 86 7.15 3.04 -10.35
N ALA A 87 7.86 2.05 -9.81
CA ALA A 87 8.44 0.94 -10.56
C ALA A 87 8.57 -0.29 -9.65
N GLY A 88 7.53 -1.13 -9.63
CA GLY A 88 7.41 -2.21 -8.64
C GLY A 88 7.46 -1.63 -7.22
N GLU A 89 8.21 -2.27 -6.32
CA GLU A 89 8.39 -1.77 -4.95
C GLU A 89 9.14 -0.43 -4.87
N LYS A 90 9.81 0.04 -5.95
CA LYS A 90 10.58 1.29 -5.92
C LYS A 90 9.65 2.49 -6.15
N VAL A 91 9.68 3.46 -5.25
CA VAL A 91 8.82 4.65 -5.28
C VAL A 91 9.63 5.93 -5.07
N GLY A 92 9.37 6.95 -5.89
CA GLY A 92 9.88 8.31 -5.69
C GLY A 92 8.86 9.16 -4.95
N ILE A 93 9.28 9.91 -3.93
CA ILE A 93 8.44 10.76 -3.09
C ILE A 93 8.97 12.19 -3.14
N ALA A 94 8.06 13.14 -3.35
CA ALA A 94 8.27 14.55 -3.01
C ALA A 94 7.51 14.84 -1.72
N TYR A 95 8.24 15.09 -0.64
CA TYR A 95 7.68 15.42 0.66
C TYR A 95 7.16 16.85 0.68
N ASP A 96 6.16 17.09 1.52
CA ASP A 96 5.48 18.38 1.61
C ASP A 96 6.38 19.49 2.23
N ASP A 97 7.49 19.12 2.88
CA ASP A 97 8.51 20.03 3.43
C ASP A 97 9.59 20.45 2.41
N GLY A 98 9.52 19.93 1.17
CA GLY A 98 10.43 20.24 0.08
C GLY A 98 11.49 19.16 -0.18
N ASP A 99 11.65 18.20 0.72
CA ASP A 99 12.59 17.09 0.52
C ASP A 99 12.08 16.09 -0.52
N LYS A 100 13.01 15.31 -1.07
CA LYS A 100 12.72 14.25 -2.04
C LYS A 100 13.51 12.99 -1.72
N GLU A 101 12.90 11.83 -1.96
CA GLU A 101 13.54 10.55 -1.75
C GLU A 101 13.09 9.52 -2.80
N THR A 102 13.95 8.57 -3.11
CA THR A 102 13.55 7.31 -3.75
C THR A 102 13.71 6.19 -2.74
N THR A 103 12.62 5.52 -2.40
CA THR A 103 12.55 4.50 -1.36
C THR A 103 11.74 3.29 -1.85
N LYS A 104 11.22 2.49 -0.90
CA LYS A 104 10.35 1.36 -1.18
C LYS A 104 8.90 1.62 -0.76
N THR A 105 7.94 1.05 -1.47
CA THR A 105 6.50 1.04 -1.12
C THR A 105 6.24 0.53 0.29
N GLY A 106 7.01 -0.46 0.75
CA GLY A 106 6.94 -0.97 2.14
C GLY A 106 7.35 0.06 3.22
N ARG A 107 7.95 1.19 2.85
CA ARG A 107 8.21 2.32 3.77
C ARG A 107 7.14 3.40 3.71
N CYS A 108 6.07 3.19 2.94
CA CYS A 108 5.01 4.15 2.73
C CYS A 108 3.67 3.58 3.17
N ARG A 109 2.72 4.47 3.46
CA ARG A 109 1.35 4.12 3.84
C ARG A 109 0.36 5.18 3.40
N THR A 110 -0.90 4.79 3.34
CA THR A 110 -2.05 5.71 3.20
C THR A 110 -2.97 5.58 4.41
N LYS A 111 -3.86 6.55 4.59
CA LYS A 111 -4.91 6.51 5.62
C LYS A 111 -6.25 6.09 5.01
#